data_AF-A0A117UTF1-F1
#
_entry.id   AF-A0A117UTF1-F1
#
_cell.length_a   1.000
_cell.length_b   1.000
_cell.length_c   1.000
_cell.angle_alpha   90.00
_cell.angle_beta   90.00
_cell.angle_gamma   90.00
#
_symmetry.space_group_name_H-M   'P 1'
#
loop_
_entity.id
_entity.type
_entity.pdbx_description
1 polymer ?
#
loop_
_entity_poly.entity_id
_entity_poly.type
_entity_poly.pdbx_seq_one_letter_code
_entity_poly.pdbx_strand_id
1 'polypeptide(L)'
;MTVDTTDRLSAMIASVRALRAAPTVRLVLDPGTTPGTYAPALGRLRGAAWVMAELVDSEAMADISAAEAAQRARMFGAAFRDSVDLWEIGNEVNGAWVGRSQAEIDAKVGAMFDVIHGELGKPTALTLNYWAGPQCYGQPWEATLTYARAMPERVRLGVDTVLLSLYETACDPVQRPTARQLVAMFRQLAVIFPNAKLGIGEIGAQGVVDGLPKEPDLAEKQRIARRYYGMDAGLRRALGARWAGGYFWWYYMRDAVPMGRKDTLWPTLDELLASME
;
A
#
# COMPACT_ATOMS: atom_id res chain seq x y z
N MET A 1 -3.62 -0.94 -7.81
CA MET A 1 -3.46 0.50 -8.19
C MET A 1 -3.85 1.35 -7.00
N THR A 2 -3.18 2.48 -6.71
CA THR A 2 -3.57 3.36 -5.61
C THR A 2 -4.44 4.53 -6.09
N VAL A 3 -5.62 4.70 -5.50
CA VAL A 3 -6.49 5.85 -5.70
C VAL A 3 -6.42 6.71 -4.43
N ASP A 4 -5.64 7.77 -4.52
CA ASP A 4 -5.35 8.77 -3.49
C ASP A 4 -6.33 9.95 -3.50
N THR A 5 -7.25 10.00 -4.47
CA THR A 5 -8.32 10.98 -4.53
C THR A 5 -9.51 10.44 -5.31
N THR A 6 -10.73 10.88 -4.96
CA THR A 6 -11.95 10.59 -5.72
C THR A 6 -12.25 11.64 -6.80
N ASP A 7 -11.37 12.61 -6.99
CA ASP A 7 -11.46 13.58 -8.07
C ASP A 7 -11.45 12.89 -9.44
N ARG A 8 -12.15 13.50 -10.41
CA ARG A 8 -12.28 12.94 -11.77
C ARG A 8 -12.83 11.50 -11.75
N LEU A 9 -13.74 11.20 -10.82
CA LEU A 9 -14.33 9.88 -10.58
C LEU A 9 -14.70 9.12 -11.86
N SER A 10 -15.39 9.75 -12.82
CA SER A 10 -15.77 9.08 -14.07
C SER A 10 -14.56 8.61 -14.90
N ALA A 11 -13.49 9.40 -14.95
CA ALA A 11 -12.26 9.03 -15.65
C ALA A 11 -11.49 7.92 -14.92
N MET A 12 -11.47 7.94 -13.58
CA MET A 12 -10.88 6.88 -12.77
C MET A 12 -11.64 5.55 -12.94
N ILE A 13 -12.97 5.58 -12.88
CA ILE A 13 -13.78 4.36 -13.07
C ILE A 13 -13.62 3.82 -14.49
N ALA A 14 -13.57 4.70 -15.50
CA ALA A 14 -13.31 4.28 -16.88
C ALA A 14 -11.93 3.63 -17.04
N SER A 15 -10.89 4.19 -16.39
CA SER A 15 -9.54 3.63 -16.47
C SER A 15 -9.43 2.28 -15.75
N VAL A 16 -10.10 2.09 -14.62
CA VAL A 16 -10.12 0.79 -13.90
C VAL A 16 -10.87 -0.26 -14.70
N ARG A 17 -12.06 0.07 -15.23
CA ARG A 17 -12.89 -0.88 -16.00
C ARG A 17 -12.30 -1.30 -17.34
N ALA A 18 -11.39 -0.50 -17.88
CA ALA A 18 -10.73 -0.80 -19.14
C ALA A 18 -9.53 -1.76 -18.99
N LEU A 19 -9.09 -2.05 -17.75
CA LEU A 19 -8.00 -2.98 -17.50
C LEU A 19 -8.43 -4.40 -17.89
N ARG A 20 -7.52 -5.15 -18.53
CA ARG A 20 -7.80 -6.53 -18.99
C ARG A 20 -7.85 -7.54 -17.86
N ALA A 21 -7.05 -7.32 -16.81
CA ALA A 21 -7.02 -8.10 -15.59
C ALA A 21 -7.79 -7.36 -14.48
N ALA A 22 -8.52 -8.08 -13.64
CA ALA A 22 -9.27 -7.47 -12.54
C ALA A 22 -8.28 -6.98 -11.45
N PRO A 23 -8.14 -5.66 -11.23
CA PRO A 23 -7.15 -5.16 -10.29
C PRO A 23 -7.68 -5.21 -8.86
N THR A 24 -6.76 -5.07 -7.90
CA THR A 24 -7.10 -4.50 -6.59
C THR A 24 -6.85 -2.99 -6.62
N VAL A 25 -7.87 -2.21 -6.27
CA VAL A 25 -7.77 -0.78 -6.02
C VAL A 25 -7.49 -0.57 -4.54
N ARG A 26 -6.34 0.02 -4.21
CA ARG A 26 -6.03 0.56 -2.89
C ARG A 26 -6.59 1.98 -2.83
N LEU A 27 -7.63 2.20 -2.05
CA LEU A 27 -8.30 3.49 -1.89
C LEU A 27 -7.83 4.16 -0.61
N VAL A 28 -7.18 5.31 -0.73
CA VAL A 28 -6.76 6.12 0.41
C VAL A 28 -7.96 6.85 0.99
N LEU A 29 -8.20 6.66 2.29
CA LEU A 29 -9.21 7.41 3.01
C LEU A 29 -8.51 8.58 3.71
N ASP A 30 -8.67 9.78 3.18
CA ASP A 30 -7.98 11.00 3.62
C ASP A 30 -8.51 11.50 4.97
N PRO A 31 -7.68 12.10 5.83
CA PRO A 31 -8.12 12.74 7.06
C PRO A 31 -9.24 13.77 6.84
N GLY A 32 -10.10 13.96 7.84
CA GLY A 32 -11.20 14.93 7.77
C GLY A 32 -12.38 14.55 6.86
N THR A 33 -12.29 13.43 6.13
CA THR A 33 -13.38 12.93 5.28
C THR A 33 -14.33 12.00 6.02
N THR A 34 -15.47 11.71 5.39
CA THR A 34 -16.49 10.79 5.90
C THR A 34 -16.77 9.68 4.89
N PRO A 35 -17.46 8.58 5.26
CA PRO A 35 -17.89 7.57 4.29
C PRO A 35 -18.68 8.13 3.10
N GLY A 36 -19.43 9.22 3.28
CA GLY A 36 -20.15 9.87 2.18
C GLY A 36 -19.25 10.27 1.00
N THR A 37 -17.99 10.63 1.28
CA THR A 37 -16.99 11.01 0.28
C THR A 37 -16.67 9.86 -0.69
N TYR A 38 -16.58 8.62 -0.18
CA TYR A 38 -16.07 7.48 -0.94
C TYR A 38 -17.16 6.51 -1.42
N ALA A 39 -18.36 6.59 -0.87
CA ALA A 39 -19.50 5.74 -1.25
C ALA A 39 -19.74 5.69 -2.78
N PRO A 40 -19.71 6.82 -3.53
CA PRO A 40 -19.88 6.80 -4.98
C PRO A 40 -18.77 6.03 -5.71
N ALA A 41 -17.52 6.12 -5.24
CA ALA A 41 -16.39 5.41 -5.83
C ALA A 41 -16.51 3.90 -5.59
N LEU A 42 -16.72 3.49 -4.34
CA LEU A 42 -16.90 2.07 -3.97
C LEU A 42 -18.08 1.44 -4.71
N GLY A 43 -19.21 2.14 -4.81
CA GLY A 43 -20.37 1.66 -5.56
C GLY A 43 -20.09 1.42 -7.05
N ARG A 44 -19.22 2.22 -7.66
CA ARG A 44 -18.87 2.10 -9.10
C ARG A 44 -17.72 1.13 -9.37
N LEU A 45 -16.85 0.90 -8.40
CA LEU A 45 -15.76 -0.09 -8.45
C LEU A 45 -16.28 -1.52 -8.27
N ARG A 46 -17.43 -1.69 -7.61
CA ARG A 46 -18.05 -3.00 -7.41
C ARG A 46 -18.17 -3.78 -8.72
N GLY A 47 -17.62 -4.99 -8.74
CA GLY A 47 -17.60 -5.89 -9.90
C GLY A 47 -16.57 -5.57 -10.97
N ALA A 48 -15.82 -4.47 -10.83
CA ALA A 48 -14.70 -4.11 -11.71
C ALA A 48 -13.33 -4.29 -11.05
N ALA A 49 -13.27 -4.24 -9.71
CA ALA A 49 -12.04 -4.39 -8.95
C ALA A 49 -12.33 -4.96 -7.56
N TRP A 50 -11.32 -5.59 -6.96
CA TRP A 50 -11.24 -5.76 -5.51
C TRP A 50 -10.85 -4.43 -4.87
N VAL A 51 -11.26 -4.19 -3.64
CA VAL A 51 -10.95 -2.94 -2.92
C VAL A 51 -10.18 -3.24 -1.63
N MET A 52 -8.99 -2.66 -1.54
CA MET A 52 -8.30 -2.45 -0.28
C MET A 52 -8.52 -1.00 0.16
N ALA A 53 -9.04 -0.76 1.37
CA ALA A 53 -9.16 0.60 1.90
C ALA A 53 -8.04 0.88 2.90
N GLU A 54 -7.28 1.94 2.65
CA GLU A 54 -6.27 2.46 3.58
C GLU A 54 -6.95 3.42 4.53
N LEU A 55 -6.98 3.06 5.81
CA LEU A 55 -7.72 3.84 6.80
C LEU A 55 -7.13 5.23 7.00
N VAL A 56 -5.80 5.34 7.02
CA VAL A 56 -5.06 6.59 7.21
C VAL A 56 -3.71 6.45 6.51
N ASP A 57 -3.36 7.44 5.70
CA ASP A 57 -2.05 7.54 5.09
C ASP A 57 -0.92 7.77 6.11
N SER A 58 0.30 7.35 5.78
CA SER A 58 1.45 7.43 6.67
C SER A 58 1.81 8.86 7.08
N GLU A 59 1.64 9.86 6.20
CA GLU A 59 1.88 11.28 6.53
C GLU A 59 0.86 11.80 7.55
N ALA A 60 -0.39 11.36 7.42
CA ALA A 60 -1.48 11.76 8.29
C ALA A 60 -1.50 11.04 9.65
N MET A 61 -0.87 9.87 9.75
CA MET A 61 -0.81 9.10 10.99
C MET A 61 -0.13 9.88 12.12
N ALA A 62 0.78 10.80 11.80
CA ALA A 62 1.48 11.64 12.78
C ALA A 62 0.51 12.53 13.58
N ASP A 63 -0.57 12.97 12.94
CA ASP A 63 -1.48 13.99 13.47
C ASP A 63 -2.68 13.42 14.23
N ILE A 64 -2.80 12.09 14.31
CA ILE A 64 -3.91 11.43 15.02
C ILE A 64 -3.44 10.61 16.22
N SER A 65 -4.29 10.56 17.24
CA SER A 65 -4.17 9.66 18.38
C SER A 65 -4.66 8.26 18.06
N ALA A 66 -4.31 7.28 18.90
CA ALA A 66 -4.85 5.92 18.80
C ALA A 66 -6.38 5.86 18.98
N ALA A 67 -6.96 6.77 19.78
CA ALA A 67 -8.40 6.86 19.96
C ALA A 67 -9.11 7.34 18.68
N GLU A 68 -8.55 8.36 18.01
CA GLU A 68 -9.04 8.83 16.71
C GLU A 68 -8.87 7.78 15.63
N ALA A 69 -7.76 7.05 15.62
CA ALA A 69 -7.54 5.92 14.71
C ALA A 69 -8.61 4.83 14.89
N ALA A 70 -8.94 4.45 16.14
CA ALA A 70 -10.03 3.52 16.42
C ALA A 70 -11.40 4.05 15.97
N GLN A 71 -11.70 5.33 16.24
CA GLN A 71 -12.96 5.94 15.83
C GLN A 71 -13.11 5.94 14.31
N ARG A 72 -12.04 6.27 13.60
CA ARG A 72 -11.99 6.26 12.14
C ARG A 72 -12.20 4.85 11.59
N ALA A 73 -11.52 3.85 12.15
CA ALA A 73 -11.73 2.45 11.80
C ALA A 73 -13.19 2.01 12.00
N ARG A 74 -13.85 2.42 13.10
CA ARG A 74 -15.27 2.10 13.34
C ARG A 74 -16.16 2.77 12.32
N MET A 75 -15.95 4.06 12.06
CA MET A 75 -16.77 4.85 11.15
C MET A 75 -16.75 4.29 9.73
N PHE A 76 -15.56 4.05 9.17
CA PHE A 76 -15.43 3.50 7.82
C PHE A 76 -15.73 2.00 7.77
N GLY A 77 -15.24 1.24 8.74
CA GLY A 77 -15.47 -0.21 8.83
C GLY A 77 -16.94 -0.58 8.91
N ALA A 78 -17.74 0.19 9.67
CA ALA A 78 -19.20 -0.01 9.73
C ALA A 78 -19.89 0.36 8.41
N ALA A 79 -19.50 1.47 7.79
CA ALA A 79 -20.14 1.98 6.57
C ALA A 79 -19.85 1.10 5.34
N PHE A 80 -18.64 0.54 5.23
CA PHE A 80 -18.17 -0.18 4.05
C PHE A 80 -17.84 -1.65 4.29
N ARG A 81 -18.38 -2.20 5.37
CA ARG A 81 -18.14 -3.58 5.83
C ARG A 81 -18.17 -4.61 4.70
N ASP A 82 -19.12 -4.47 3.76
CA ASP A 82 -19.36 -5.43 2.68
C ASP A 82 -19.00 -4.89 1.30
N SER A 83 -18.31 -3.75 1.24
CA SER A 83 -17.83 -3.12 0.00
C SER A 83 -16.30 -3.00 -0.06
N VAL A 84 -15.61 -3.29 1.04
CA VAL A 84 -14.14 -3.33 1.13
C VAL A 84 -13.72 -4.77 1.42
N ASP A 85 -12.79 -5.27 0.62
CA ASP A 85 -12.31 -6.66 0.67
C ASP A 85 -11.11 -6.81 1.61
N LEU A 86 -10.35 -5.74 1.85
CA LEU A 86 -9.16 -5.72 2.70
C LEU A 86 -8.97 -4.34 3.32
N TRP A 87 -8.59 -4.27 4.59
CA TRP A 87 -8.41 -3.01 5.30
C TRP A 87 -6.96 -2.81 5.70
N GLU A 88 -6.30 -1.81 5.16
CA GLU A 88 -4.96 -1.45 5.59
C GLU A 88 -5.02 -0.58 6.85
N ILE A 89 -4.50 -1.15 7.92
CA ILE A 89 -4.56 -0.63 9.31
C ILE A 89 -3.26 0.06 9.73
N GLY A 90 -2.41 0.38 8.76
CA GLY A 90 -1.14 1.04 8.97
C GLY A 90 -0.33 1.06 7.69
N ASN A 91 -0.05 2.27 7.19
CA ASN A 91 0.82 2.49 6.06
C ASN A 91 2.22 2.90 6.51
N GLU A 92 3.22 2.31 5.86
CA GLU A 92 4.66 2.57 6.08
C GLU A 92 5.06 2.72 7.55
N VAL A 93 4.50 1.90 8.44
CA VAL A 93 4.42 2.17 9.89
C VAL A 93 5.76 2.29 10.61
N ASN A 94 6.83 1.84 9.98
CA ASN A 94 8.19 1.98 10.48
C ASN A 94 8.83 3.33 10.12
N GLY A 95 8.22 4.18 9.30
CA GLY A 95 8.77 5.49 8.93
C GLY A 95 8.88 6.47 10.09
N ALA A 96 9.95 7.27 10.13
CA ALA A 96 10.13 8.29 11.17
C ALA A 96 9.12 9.45 11.11
N TRP A 97 8.46 9.65 9.97
CA TRP A 97 7.42 10.66 9.80
C TRP A 97 6.07 10.23 10.39
N VAL A 98 5.84 8.94 10.57
CA VAL A 98 4.54 8.35 10.98
C VAL A 98 4.20 8.64 12.45
N GLY A 99 5.22 8.86 13.27
CA GLY A 99 5.06 9.15 14.69
C GLY A 99 6.39 9.28 15.42
N ARG A 100 6.34 9.59 16.71
CA ARG A 100 7.54 9.94 17.49
C ARG A 100 8.27 8.75 18.09
N SER A 101 7.63 7.58 18.12
CA SER A 101 8.22 6.34 18.63
C SER A 101 7.43 5.13 18.12
N GLN A 102 8.09 3.97 18.08
CA GLN A 102 7.43 2.71 17.73
C GLN A 102 6.21 2.42 18.63
N ALA A 103 6.30 2.65 19.95
CA ALA A 103 5.18 2.40 20.85
C ALA A 103 3.95 3.28 20.54
N GLU A 104 4.17 4.52 20.13
CA GLU A 104 3.09 5.42 19.71
C GLU A 104 2.43 4.91 18.42
N ILE A 105 3.23 4.51 17.43
CA ILE A 105 2.72 4.04 16.13
C ILE A 105 1.99 2.70 16.29
N ASP A 106 2.57 1.77 17.04
CA ASP A 106 1.98 0.47 17.35
C ASP A 106 0.65 0.60 18.11
N ALA A 107 0.47 1.65 18.93
CA ALA A 107 -0.81 1.94 19.57
C ALA A 107 -1.89 2.33 18.56
N LYS A 108 -1.55 3.11 17.52
CA LYS A 108 -2.49 3.52 16.46
C LYS A 108 -2.87 2.33 15.57
N VAL A 109 -1.87 1.57 15.12
CA VAL A 109 -2.08 0.33 14.34
C VAL A 109 -2.89 -0.68 15.13
N GLY A 110 -2.53 -0.88 16.39
CA GLY A 110 -3.21 -1.79 17.30
C GLY A 110 -4.68 -1.42 17.52
N ALA A 111 -4.97 -0.13 17.65
CA ALA A 111 -6.33 0.40 17.80
C ALA A 111 -7.20 0.16 16.55
N MET A 112 -6.65 0.36 15.35
CA MET A 112 -7.36 0.03 14.10
C MET A 112 -7.55 -1.48 13.91
N PHE A 113 -6.53 -2.28 14.26
CA PHE A 113 -6.61 -3.73 14.25
C PHE A 113 -7.75 -4.26 15.14
N ASP A 114 -7.84 -3.78 16.38
CA ASP A 114 -8.84 -4.26 17.34
C ASP A 114 -10.27 -4.01 16.83
N VAL A 115 -10.48 -2.91 16.11
CA VAL A 115 -11.77 -2.62 15.48
C VAL A 115 -12.01 -3.50 14.26
N ILE A 116 -11.12 -3.47 13.26
CA ILE A 116 -11.38 -4.13 11.99
C ILE A 116 -11.35 -5.66 12.12
N HIS A 117 -10.29 -6.20 12.73
CA HIS A 117 -10.14 -7.63 12.92
C HIS A 117 -10.98 -8.12 14.10
N GLY A 118 -10.86 -7.46 15.26
CA GLY A 118 -11.51 -7.90 16.50
C GLY A 118 -13.02 -7.72 16.51
N GLU A 119 -13.51 -6.49 16.29
CA GLU A 119 -14.94 -6.17 16.39
C GLU A 119 -15.72 -6.54 15.12
N LEU A 120 -15.15 -6.27 13.94
CA LEU A 120 -15.85 -6.45 12.67
C LEU A 120 -15.59 -7.81 12.00
N GLY A 121 -14.53 -8.53 12.42
CA GLY A 121 -14.13 -9.80 11.83
C GLY A 121 -13.73 -9.67 10.36
N LYS A 122 -13.11 -8.55 9.98
CA LYS A 122 -12.73 -8.25 8.59
C LYS A 122 -11.21 -8.37 8.39
N PRO A 123 -10.78 -8.72 7.18
CA PRO A 123 -9.37 -8.95 6.89
C PRO A 123 -8.57 -7.65 6.91
N THR A 124 -7.33 -7.75 7.39
CA THR A 124 -6.43 -6.63 7.63
C THR A 124 -5.12 -6.75 6.84
N ALA A 125 -4.59 -5.58 6.44
CA ALA A 125 -3.30 -5.42 5.82
C ALA A 125 -2.43 -4.43 6.61
N LEU A 126 -1.11 -4.64 6.56
CA LEU A 126 -0.12 -3.75 7.13
C LEU A 126 0.98 -3.51 6.10
N THR A 127 1.30 -2.25 5.82
CA THR A 127 2.43 -1.88 4.94
C THR A 127 3.62 -1.41 5.76
N LEU A 128 4.80 -1.97 5.44
CA LEU A 128 6.08 -1.56 6.00
C LEU A 128 6.90 -0.86 4.91
N ASN A 129 7.50 0.28 5.25
CA ASN A 129 8.52 0.90 4.43
C ASN A 129 9.75 -0.01 4.33
N TYR A 130 10.31 -0.17 3.13
CA TYR A 130 11.51 -0.94 2.91
C TYR A 130 12.57 -0.20 2.10
N TRP A 131 13.71 -0.01 2.77
CA TRP A 131 15.01 0.25 2.18
C TRP A 131 15.88 -1.01 2.24
N ALA A 132 16.53 -1.32 1.12
CA ALA A 132 17.49 -2.42 0.96
C ALA A 132 18.77 -2.24 1.78
N GLY A 133 19.08 -1.02 2.22
CA GLY A 133 20.25 -0.70 3.04
C GLY A 133 19.91 0.32 4.14
N PRO A 134 20.66 0.29 5.25
CA PRO A 134 20.32 1.04 6.46
C PRO A 134 20.52 2.56 6.33
N GLN A 135 21.25 3.02 5.31
CA GLN A 135 21.60 4.43 5.13
C GLN A 135 20.39 5.35 4.89
N CYS A 136 19.23 4.78 4.59
CA CYS A 136 17.99 5.52 4.34
C CYS A 136 17.00 5.45 5.49
N TYR A 137 17.44 4.90 6.63
CA TYR A 137 16.73 5.00 7.90
C TYR A 137 17.42 6.06 8.75
N GLY A 138 16.68 7.09 9.18
CA GLY A 138 17.14 8.13 10.09
C GLY A 138 16.99 7.76 11.56
N GLN A 139 16.13 6.79 11.89
CA GLN A 139 15.82 6.37 13.25
C GLN A 139 16.03 4.86 13.45
N PRO A 140 16.41 4.41 14.67
CA PRO A 140 16.71 2.99 14.92
C PRO A 140 15.54 2.03 14.67
N TRP A 141 14.30 2.51 14.85
CA TRP A 141 13.11 1.69 14.64
C TRP A 141 12.76 1.52 13.17
N GLU A 142 13.25 2.35 12.25
CA GLU A 142 12.76 2.30 10.87
C GLU A 142 13.24 1.07 10.10
N ALA A 143 14.26 0.36 10.58
CA ALA A 143 14.70 -0.88 9.97
C ALA A 143 13.55 -1.90 9.93
N THR A 144 13.07 -2.24 8.73
CA THR A 144 11.85 -3.04 8.48
C THR A 144 11.71 -4.27 9.39
N LEU A 145 12.75 -5.11 9.48
CA LEU A 145 12.70 -6.34 10.28
C LEU A 145 12.81 -6.10 11.78
N THR A 146 13.50 -5.03 12.19
CA THR A 146 13.59 -4.65 13.61
C THR A 146 12.23 -4.17 14.08
N TYR A 147 11.60 -3.26 13.34
CA TYR A 147 10.24 -2.79 13.62
C TYR A 147 9.26 -3.97 13.67
N ALA A 148 9.24 -4.78 12.61
CA ALA A 148 8.31 -5.88 12.44
C ALA A 148 8.38 -6.88 13.61
N ARG A 149 9.57 -7.20 14.14
CA ARG A 149 9.71 -8.12 15.28
C ARG A 149 9.17 -7.53 16.59
N ALA A 150 9.30 -6.22 16.77
CA ALA A 150 8.90 -5.54 17.99
C ALA A 150 7.40 -5.19 18.03
N MET A 151 6.68 -5.31 16.91
CA MET A 151 5.23 -5.10 16.87
C MET A 151 4.46 -5.98 17.86
N PRO A 152 3.29 -5.52 18.34
CA PRO A 152 2.43 -6.29 19.23
C PRO A 152 2.13 -7.69 18.69
N GLU A 153 2.27 -8.70 19.53
CA GLU A 153 2.09 -10.11 19.13
C GLU A 153 0.73 -10.36 18.48
N ARG A 154 -0.34 -9.77 19.03
CA ARG A 154 -1.69 -9.88 18.47
C ARG A 154 -1.78 -9.41 17.01
N VAL A 155 -1.06 -8.34 16.64
CA VAL A 155 -1.02 -7.84 15.27
C VAL A 155 -0.17 -8.78 14.41
N ARG A 156 1.01 -9.18 14.92
CA ARG A 156 1.91 -10.10 14.18
C ARG A 156 1.26 -11.43 13.83
N LEU A 157 0.48 -11.98 14.76
CA LEU A 157 -0.19 -13.27 14.57
C LEU A 157 -1.56 -13.15 13.89
N GLY A 158 -2.21 -11.98 13.97
CA GLY A 158 -3.58 -11.80 13.52
C GLY A 158 -3.75 -11.09 12.18
N VAL A 159 -2.75 -10.35 11.69
CA VAL A 159 -2.86 -9.66 10.39
C VAL A 159 -2.91 -10.65 9.22
N ASP A 160 -3.76 -10.36 8.23
CA ASP A 160 -4.01 -11.27 7.11
C ASP A 160 -3.04 -11.05 5.95
N THR A 161 -2.51 -9.84 5.79
CA THR A 161 -1.56 -9.47 4.73
C THR A 161 -0.49 -8.50 5.24
N VAL A 162 0.76 -8.75 4.90
CA VAL A 162 1.88 -7.82 5.12
C VAL A 162 2.48 -7.42 3.79
N LEU A 163 2.63 -6.12 3.60
CA LEU A 163 3.04 -5.50 2.36
C LEU A 163 4.34 -4.71 2.58
N LEU A 164 5.15 -4.61 1.53
CA LEU A 164 6.29 -3.70 1.49
C LEU A 164 6.00 -2.51 0.58
N SER A 165 6.25 -1.31 1.07
CA SER A 165 6.41 -0.13 0.22
C SER A 165 7.85 -0.07 -0.30
N LEU A 166 8.01 0.15 -1.61
CA LEU A 166 9.28 0.13 -2.32
C LEU A 166 9.43 1.36 -3.23
N TYR A 167 10.36 2.24 -2.91
CA TYR A 167 10.74 3.34 -3.78
C TYR A 167 12.21 3.24 -4.19
N GLU A 168 12.55 3.67 -5.41
CA GLU A 168 13.95 3.78 -5.83
C GLU A 168 14.56 5.13 -5.45
N THR A 169 13.73 6.18 -5.40
CA THR A 169 14.14 7.56 -5.67
C THR A 169 14.40 8.42 -4.42
N ALA A 170 13.78 8.15 -3.28
CA ALA A 170 13.96 8.92 -2.04
C ALA A 170 15.16 8.48 -1.17
N CYS A 171 15.97 7.54 -1.65
CA CYS A 171 17.13 7.04 -0.93
C CYS A 171 18.42 7.37 -1.68
N ASP A 172 19.47 7.84 -0.98
CA ASP A 172 20.79 8.13 -1.55
C ASP A 172 21.88 7.25 -0.91
N PRO A 173 22.63 6.44 -1.69
CA PRO A 173 22.44 6.16 -3.12
C PRO A 173 21.12 5.42 -3.40
N VAL A 174 20.55 5.71 -4.58
CA VAL A 174 19.33 5.06 -5.09
C VAL A 174 19.40 3.55 -4.93
N GLN A 175 18.35 2.98 -4.34
CA GLN A 175 18.28 1.56 -4.07
C GLN A 175 17.39 0.84 -5.10
N ARG A 176 17.89 -0.30 -5.59
CA ARG A 176 17.19 -1.15 -6.55
C ARG A 176 17.28 -2.61 -6.09
N PRO A 177 16.55 -3.00 -5.03
CA PRO A 177 16.59 -4.37 -4.53
C PRO A 177 16.32 -5.36 -5.68
N THR A 178 17.07 -6.45 -5.68
CA THR A 178 16.87 -7.57 -6.60
C THR A 178 15.73 -8.45 -6.13
N ALA A 179 15.12 -9.22 -7.04
CA ALA A 179 14.12 -10.22 -6.67
C ALA A 179 14.63 -11.18 -5.57
N ARG A 180 15.93 -11.54 -5.58
CA ARG A 180 16.54 -12.38 -4.55
C ARG A 180 16.55 -11.70 -3.17
N GLN A 181 16.88 -10.41 -3.10
CA GLN A 181 16.84 -9.64 -1.86
C GLN A 181 15.41 -9.50 -1.33
N LEU A 182 14.44 -9.24 -2.21
CA LEU A 182 13.03 -9.20 -1.82
C LEU A 182 12.54 -10.57 -1.31
N VAL A 183 12.88 -11.68 -1.98
CA VAL A 183 12.56 -13.03 -1.47
C VAL A 183 13.16 -13.27 -0.08
N ALA A 184 14.41 -12.86 0.14
CA ALA A 184 15.05 -13.00 1.44
C ALA A 184 14.32 -12.18 2.53
N MET A 185 13.96 -10.94 2.22
CA MET A 185 13.18 -10.08 3.12
C MET A 185 11.81 -10.69 3.43
N PHE A 186 11.05 -11.08 2.41
CA PHE A 186 9.73 -11.70 2.58
C PHE A 186 9.78 -13.01 3.36
N ARG A 187 10.83 -13.82 3.21
CA ARG A 187 11.00 -15.03 4.04
C ARG A 187 11.20 -14.71 5.52
N GLN A 188 11.91 -13.64 5.84
CA GLN A 188 12.04 -13.17 7.23
C GLN A 188 10.71 -12.64 7.76
N LEU A 189 9.97 -11.88 6.94
CA LEU A 189 8.62 -11.42 7.31
C LEU A 189 7.65 -12.59 7.50
N ALA A 190 7.74 -13.65 6.71
CA ALA A 190 6.91 -14.85 6.86
C ALA A 190 7.09 -15.54 8.23
N VAL A 191 8.29 -15.46 8.81
CA VAL A 191 8.57 -15.99 10.16
C VAL A 191 7.94 -15.09 11.23
N ILE A 192 7.98 -13.78 11.04
CA ILE A 192 7.44 -12.79 11.99
C ILE A 192 5.90 -12.78 11.97
N PHE A 193 5.33 -12.91 10.78
CA PHE A 193 3.89 -12.88 10.49
C PHE A 193 3.44 -14.23 9.92
N PRO A 194 3.36 -15.28 10.76
CA PRO A 194 3.19 -16.66 10.30
C PRO A 194 1.86 -16.91 9.58
N ASN A 195 0.85 -16.06 9.75
CA ASN A 195 -0.48 -16.23 9.14
C ASN A 195 -0.72 -15.31 7.91
N ALA A 196 0.10 -14.28 7.72
CA ALA A 196 -0.14 -13.24 6.72
C ALA A 196 0.33 -13.59 5.30
N LYS A 197 -0.49 -13.32 4.29
CA LYS A 197 0.00 -13.21 2.90
C LYS A 197 1.05 -12.09 2.80
N LEU A 198 1.87 -12.13 1.76
CA LEU A 198 3.00 -11.24 1.54
C LEU A 198 2.89 -10.57 0.18
N GLY A 199 3.14 -9.27 0.11
CA GLY A 199 3.03 -8.54 -1.15
C GLY A 199 3.76 -7.20 -1.16
N ILE A 200 3.56 -6.44 -2.22
CA ILE A 200 4.09 -5.09 -2.38
C ILE A 200 2.92 -4.11 -2.28
N GLY A 201 2.96 -3.26 -1.27
CA GLY A 201 1.90 -2.31 -0.91
C GLY A 201 1.99 -1.01 -1.68
N GLU A 202 3.21 -0.59 -2.02
CA GLU A 202 3.41 0.62 -2.81
C GLU A 202 4.66 0.50 -3.67
N ILE A 203 4.56 1.11 -4.85
CA ILE A 203 5.67 1.41 -5.76
C ILE A 203 5.31 2.67 -6.52
N GLY A 204 6.32 3.45 -6.89
CA GLY A 204 6.11 4.62 -7.72
C GLY A 204 7.41 5.28 -8.10
N ALA A 205 7.26 6.38 -8.84
CA ALA A 205 8.34 7.31 -9.09
C ALA A 205 8.03 8.59 -8.32
N GLN A 206 8.86 8.89 -7.31
CA GLN A 206 8.72 10.09 -6.51
C GLN A 206 9.22 11.31 -7.30
N GLY A 207 8.64 12.46 -7.03
CA GLY A 207 8.88 13.72 -7.73
C GLY A 207 9.08 14.89 -6.76
N VAL A 208 8.73 16.09 -7.22
CA VAL A 208 8.98 17.33 -6.48
C VAL A 208 8.14 17.40 -5.20
N VAL A 209 6.91 16.89 -5.27
CA VAL A 209 6.01 16.80 -4.12
C VAL A 209 6.58 15.91 -3.01
N ASP A 210 7.46 14.96 -3.35
CA ASP A 210 8.16 14.07 -2.43
C ASP A 210 9.53 14.62 -1.98
N GLY A 211 9.83 15.89 -2.28
CA GLY A 211 11.10 16.53 -1.92
C GLY A 211 12.26 16.25 -2.87
N LEU A 212 12.02 15.67 -4.05
CA LEU A 212 13.05 15.46 -5.08
C LEU A 212 13.19 16.67 -6.02
N PRO A 213 14.36 16.87 -6.67
CA PRO A 213 14.61 18.08 -7.46
C PRO A 213 13.82 18.16 -8.78
N LYS A 214 13.18 17.08 -9.24
CA LYS A 214 12.47 17.03 -10.52
C LYS A 214 11.35 16.00 -10.51
N GLU A 215 10.37 16.21 -11.38
CA GLU A 215 9.36 15.21 -11.69
C GLU A 215 9.95 14.07 -12.54
N PRO A 216 9.59 12.80 -12.27
CA PRO A 216 9.96 11.69 -13.11
C PRO A 216 9.19 11.74 -14.43
N ASP A 217 9.90 11.50 -15.53
CA ASP A 217 9.28 11.41 -16.86
C ASP A 217 8.57 10.06 -17.07
N LEU A 218 7.85 9.93 -18.20
CA LEU A 218 7.13 8.70 -18.51
C LEU A 218 8.08 7.50 -18.65
N ALA A 219 9.28 7.69 -19.20
CA ALA A 219 10.24 6.60 -19.41
C ALA A 219 10.75 6.05 -18.06
N GLU A 220 11.01 6.93 -17.10
CA GLU A 220 11.38 6.57 -15.73
C GLU A 220 10.27 5.78 -15.05
N LYS A 221 9.02 6.27 -15.13
CA LYS A 221 7.83 5.57 -14.58
C LYS A 221 7.66 4.18 -15.19
N GLN A 222 7.77 4.07 -16.51
CA GLN A 222 7.68 2.80 -17.24
C GLN A 222 8.80 1.83 -16.82
N ARG A 223 10.04 2.32 -16.68
CA ARG A 223 11.17 1.51 -16.24
C ARG A 223 10.94 0.94 -14.84
N ILE A 224 10.48 1.76 -13.90
CA ILE A 224 10.18 1.33 -12.52
C ILE A 224 9.05 0.30 -12.53
N ALA A 225 7.92 0.60 -13.19
CA ALA A 225 6.80 -0.32 -13.28
C ALA A 225 7.22 -1.68 -13.87
N ARG A 226 7.87 -1.68 -15.04
CA ARG A 226 8.33 -2.92 -15.71
C ARG A 226 9.31 -3.71 -14.85
N ARG A 227 10.19 -3.04 -14.10
CA ARG A 227 11.13 -3.70 -13.20
C ARG A 227 10.40 -4.48 -12.11
N TYR A 228 9.52 -3.83 -11.33
CA TYR A 228 8.95 -4.43 -10.14
C TYR A 228 7.81 -5.41 -10.46
N TYR A 229 6.90 -5.05 -11.36
CA TYR A 229 5.84 -5.95 -11.81
C TYR A 229 6.42 -7.18 -12.50
N GLY A 230 7.51 -7.01 -13.28
CA GLY A 230 8.22 -8.12 -13.91
C GLY A 230 8.89 -9.10 -12.93
N MET A 231 8.96 -8.79 -11.64
CA MET A 231 9.45 -9.74 -10.62
C MET A 231 8.37 -10.72 -10.14
N ASP A 232 7.09 -10.49 -10.47
CA ASP A 232 5.96 -11.25 -9.91
C ASP A 232 6.10 -12.76 -10.09
N ALA A 233 6.36 -13.24 -11.32
CA ALA A 233 6.53 -14.66 -11.58
C ALA A 233 7.67 -15.29 -10.74
N GLY A 234 8.74 -14.54 -10.51
CA GLY A 234 9.86 -14.97 -9.67
C GLY A 234 9.51 -15.02 -8.18
N LEU A 235 8.83 -13.98 -7.68
CA LEU A 235 8.39 -13.87 -6.29
C LEU A 235 7.32 -14.93 -5.97
N ARG A 236 6.33 -15.08 -6.85
CA ARG A 236 5.28 -16.12 -6.78
C ARG A 236 5.89 -17.52 -6.71
N ARG A 237 6.86 -17.83 -7.58
CA ARG A 237 7.55 -19.13 -7.55
C ARG A 237 8.33 -19.36 -6.25
N ALA A 238 8.95 -18.32 -5.70
CA ALA A 238 9.81 -18.44 -4.53
C ALA A 238 9.06 -18.44 -3.18
N LEU A 239 7.89 -17.79 -3.12
CA LEU A 239 7.09 -17.59 -1.91
C LEU A 239 5.78 -18.42 -1.93
N GLY A 240 5.43 -19.00 -3.08
CA GLY A 240 4.30 -19.92 -3.25
C GLY A 240 2.97 -19.29 -2.86
N ALA A 241 2.12 -20.07 -2.18
CA ALA A 241 0.78 -19.66 -1.76
C ALA A 241 0.77 -18.46 -0.79
N ARG A 242 1.92 -18.05 -0.23
CA ARG A 242 2.02 -16.85 0.62
C ARG A 242 2.10 -15.57 -0.19
N TRP A 243 2.46 -15.62 -1.47
CA TRP A 243 2.55 -14.43 -2.32
C TRP A 243 1.17 -13.96 -2.76
N ALA A 244 0.83 -12.70 -2.44
CA ALA A 244 -0.41 -12.04 -2.85
C ALA A 244 -0.21 -11.06 -4.02
N GLY A 245 1.03 -10.81 -4.47
CA GLY A 245 1.32 -9.78 -5.46
C GLY A 245 1.20 -8.39 -4.86
N GLY A 246 0.22 -7.61 -5.30
CA GLY A 246 0.05 -6.21 -4.94
C GLY A 246 0.54 -5.30 -6.07
N TYR A 247 1.62 -4.55 -5.84
CA TYR A 247 2.20 -3.59 -6.77
C TYR A 247 1.37 -2.31 -6.94
N PHE A 248 0.75 -1.81 -5.88
CA PHE A 248 -0.09 -0.61 -6.00
C PHE A 248 0.76 0.60 -6.42
N TRP A 249 0.53 1.07 -7.65
CA TRP A 249 1.21 2.25 -8.17
C TRP A 249 0.68 3.50 -7.44
N TRP A 250 1.49 4.10 -6.57
CA TRP A 250 1.08 5.17 -5.64
C TRP A 250 0.58 6.42 -6.37
N TYR A 251 1.12 6.71 -7.54
CA TYR A 251 0.65 7.86 -8.31
C TYR A 251 -0.32 7.48 -9.44
N TYR A 252 -1.23 6.50 -9.27
CA TYR A 252 -2.10 6.05 -10.39
C TYR A 252 -3.05 7.15 -10.87
N MET A 253 -3.68 7.91 -9.97
CA MET A 253 -4.54 9.04 -10.37
C MET A 253 -3.76 10.11 -11.14
N ARG A 254 -2.52 10.37 -10.72
CA ARG A 254 -1.63 11.32 -11.39
C ARG A 254 -1.08 10.77 -12.69
N ASP A 255 -0.70 9.50 -12.77
CA ASP A 255 0.13 8.93 -13.83
C ASP A 255 -0.67 8.16 -14.90
N ALA A 256 -1.84 7.64 -14.56
CA ALA A 256 -2.65 6.80 -15.43
C ALA A 256 -4.06 7.35 -15.73
N VAL A 257 -4.51 8.39 -15.02
CA VAL A 257 -5.87 8.96 -15.18
C VAL A 257 -5.80 10.40 -15.72
N PRO A 258 -6.53 10.72 -16.82
CA PRO A 258 -7.30 9.82 -17.68
C PRO A 258 -6.41 8.92 -18.56
N MET A 259 -6.89 7.72 -18.87
CA MET A 259 -6.11 6.71 -19.63
C MET A 259 -5.75 7.12 -21.07
N GLY A 260 -6.47 8.09 -21.66
CA GLY A 260 -6.25 8.51 -23.06
C GLY A 260 -5.29 9.68 -23.26
N ARG A 261 -4.69 10.24 -22.19
CA ARG A 261 -3.76 11.37 -22.35
C ARG A 261 -2.42 10.92 -22.95
N LYS A 262 -1.71 11.81 -23.64
CA LYS A 262 -0.44 11.50 -24.33
C LYS A 262 0.62 10.84 -23.44
N ASP A 263 0.85 11.39 -22.24
CA ASP A 263 1.90 10.91 -21.33
C ASP A 263 1.32 10.04 -20.19
N THR A 264 0.44 9.11 -20.56
CA THR A 264 -0.17 8.19 -19.59
C THR A 264 0.69 6.93 -19.36
N LEU A 265 0.80 6.51 -18.11
CA LEU A 265 1.37 5.21 -17.74
C LEU A 265 0.36 4.07 -17.92
N TRP A 266 -0.93 4.39 -18.11
CA TRP A 266 -2.02 3.41 -18.12
C TRP A 266 -1.78 2.19 -19.04
N PRO A 267 -1.35 2.34 -20.32
CA PRO A 267 -1.12 1.19 -21.20
C PRO A 267 -0.03 0.25 -20.67
N THR A 268 0.98 0.81 -20.00
CA THR A 268 2.06 0.01 -19.38
C THR A 268 1.53 -0.75 -18.17
N LEU A 269 0.69 -0.13 -17.33
CA LEU A 269 0.10 -0.82 -16.19
C LEU A 269 -0.88 -1.91 -16.63
N ASP A 270 -1.70 -1.66 -17.65
CA ASP A 270 -2.59 -2.68 -18.24
C ASP A 270 -1.79 -3.88 -18.79
N GLU A 271 -0.73 -3.62 -19.56
CA GLU A 271 0.17 -4.65 -20.08
C GLU A 271 0.75 -5.52 -18.96
N LEU A 272 1.27 -4.88 -17.91
CA LEU A 272 1.91 -5.58 -16.80
C LEU A 272 0.90 -6.37 -15.97
N LEU A 273 -0.26 -5.79 -15.64
CA LEU A 273 -1.33 -6.47 -14.90
C LEU A 273 -1.83 -7.72 -15.64
N ALA A 274 -2.07 -7.60 -16.94
CA ALA A 274 -2.51 -8.72 -17.78
C ALA A 274 -1.46 -9.85 -17.91
N SER A 275 -0.18 -9.58 -17.62
CA SER A 275 0.89 -10.57 -17.66
C SER A 275 1.09 -11.35 -16.35
N MET A 276 0.39 -10.96 -15.28
CA MET A 276 0.53 -11.54 -13.94
C MET A 276 -0.57 -12.55 -13.59
N GLU A 277 -1.65 -12.63 -14.39
CA GLU A 277 -2.67 -13.68 -14.34
C GLU A 277 -2.18 -14.97 -15.04
#